data_AF-A0A7Y5LZM3-F1
#
_entry.id   AF-A0A7Y5LZM3-F1
#
_cell.length_a   1.000
_cell.length_b   1.000
_cell.length_c   1.000
_cell.angle_alpha   90.00
_cell.angle_beta   90.00
_cell.angle_gamma   90.00
#
_symmetry.space_group_name_H-M   'P 1'
#
loop_
_entity.id
_entity.type
_entity.pdbx_description
1 polymer ?
#
loop_
_entity_poly.entity_id
_entity_poly.type
_entity_poly.pdbx_seq_one_letter_code
_entity_poly.pdbx_strand_id
1 'polypeptide(L)'
;MAGALLLLFLSVGRVREEEHAMVWSFERDEAGVEDRGHVLLEFADHPGWISRIRSRELGAYLEGLGTDRVTAVFRVTRDFGSVRSIEEIRVGERTSWREERLGGMSRRRTSRVRGEIGPSPFE
;
A
#
# COMPACT_ATOMS: atom_id res chain seq x y z
N MET A 1 -30.95 -17.44 27.88
CA MET A 1 -29.66 -17.68 27.19
C MET A 1 -29.46 -16.59 26.14
N ALA A 2 -28.84 -15.48 26.53
CA ALA A 2 -28.52 -14.36 25.63
C ALA A 2 -27.09 -13.93 25.98
N GLY A 3 -26.10 -14.51 25.30
CA GLY A 3 -24.70 -14.32 25.72
C GLY A 3 -23.63 -14.59 24.67
N ALA A 4 -23.98 -14.97 23.43
CA ALA A 4 -22.98 -15.26 22.39
C ALA A 4 -23.03 -14.33 21.18
N LEU A 5 -24.06 -13.49 21.03
CA LEU A 5 -24.25 -12.70 19.81
C LEU A 5 -23.52 -11.33 19.80
N LEU A 6 -23.04 -10.85 20.94
CA LEU A 6 -22.45 -9.50 21.03
C LEU A 6 -20.94 -9.45 20.74
N LEU A 7 -20.23 -10.59 20.81
CA LEU A 7 -18.77 -10.62 20.66
C LEU A 7 -18.30 -10.63 19.19
N LEU A 8 -19.18 -11.01 18.25
CA LEU A 8 -18.84 -11.06 16.82
C LEU A 8 -18.66 -9.65 16.22
N PHE A 9 -19.42 -8.65 16.68
CA PHE A 9 -19.31 -7.28 16.16
C PHE A 9 -18.00 -6.59 16.56
N LEU A 10 -17.45 -6.89 17.74
CA LEU A 10 -16.20 -6.27 18.21
C LEU A 10 -14.96 -6.66 17.39
N SER A 11 -15.08 -7.68 16.54
CA SER A 11 -13.96 -8.28 15.83
C SER A 11 -13.95 -7.97 14.33
N VAL A 12 -15.03 -7.38 13.79
CA VAL A 12 -15.18 -7.05 12.37
C VAL A 12 -14.88 -5.57 12.14
N GLY A 13 -14.10 -5.25 11.12
CA GLY A 13 -13.85 -3.88 10.67
C GLY A 13 -12.89 -3.10 11.57
N ARG A 14 -12.00 -3.76 12.30
CA ARG A 14 -10.98 -3.05 13.10
C ARG A 14 -10.00 -2.37 12.16
N VAL A 15 -9.95 -1.05 12.20
CA VAL A 15 -9.05 -0.23 11.39
C VAL A 15 -7.85 0.20 12.24
N ARG A 16 -6.64 0.01 11.72
CA ARG A 16 -5.40 0.55 12.29
C ARG A 16 -4.59 1.25 11.23
N GLU A 17 -3.78 2.21 11.66
CA GLU A 17 -2.74 2.81 10.83
C GLU A 17 -1.40 2.21 11.24
N GLU A 18 -0.65 1.72 10.27
CA GLU A 18 0.64 1.06 10.46
C GLU A 18 1.69 1.77 9.62
N GLU A 19 2.80 2.12 10.27
CA GLU A 19 3.90 2.87 9.67
C GLU A 19 5.07 1.92 9.40
N HIS A 20 5.61 1.97 8.18
CA HIS A 20 6.73 1.13 7.76
C HIS A 20 7.81 1.97 7.06
N ALA A 21 9.06 1.63 7.35
CA ALA A 21 10.20 2.09 6.57
C ALA A 21 10.23 1.32 5.25
N MET A 22 10.35 2.06 4.14
CA MET A 22 10.31 1.52 2.79
C MET A 22 11.52 1.98 1.98
N VAL A 23 11.94 1.12 1.06
CA VAL A 23 12.85 1.48 -0.04
C VAL A 23 12.00 1.64 -1.30
N TRP A 24 12.12 2.77 -1.98
CA TRP A 24 11.33 3.04 -3.18
C TRP A 24 12.16 2.97 -4.46
N SER A 25 11.51 2.56 -5.54
CA SER A 25 12.08 2.62 -6.90
C SER A 25 10.98 2.90 -7.92
N PHE A 26 11.38 3.25 -9.15
CA PHE A 26 10.47 3.48 -10.26
C PHE A 26 10.75 2.51 -11.41
N GLU A 27 9.76 1.70 -11.75
CA GLU A 27 9.79 0.74 -12.85
C GLU A 27 9.01 1.31 -14.03
N ARG A 28 9.64 1.41 -15.22
CA ARG A 28 8.95 1.83 -16.46
C ARG A 28 8.40 0.60 -17.17
N ASP A 29 7.18 0.68 -17.69
CA ASP A 29 6.61 -0.41 -18.51
C ASP A 29 7.44 -0.56 -19.80
N GLU A 30 7.90 -1.78 -20.13
CA GLU A 30 8.77 -2.07 -21.28
C GLU A 30 8.17 -1.71 -22.66
N ALA A 31 6.87 -1.42 -22.73
CA ALA A 31 6.12 -1.23 -23.98
C ALA A 31 6.37 0.11 -24.72
N GLY A 32 7.47 0.82 -24.44
CA GLY A 32 7.88 2.02 -25.18
C GLY A 32 6.91 3.21 -25.10
N VAL A 33 5.88 3.14 -24.26
CA VAL A 33 5.00 4.27 -23.96
C VAL A 33 5.61 4.99 -22.76
N GLU A 34 6.28 6.13 -23.00
CA GLU A 34 6.99 6.94 -21.99
C GLU A 34 6.18 7.36 -20.75
N ASP A 35 4.88 7.06 -20.72
CA ASP A 35 3.93 7.57 -19.74
C ASP A 35 3.26 6.46 -18.91
N ARG A 36 3.96 5.33 -18.76
CA ARG A 36 3.44 4.14 -18.08
C ARG A 36 4.52 3.58 -17.15
N GLY A 37 4.38 3.80 -15.84
CA GLY A 37 5.34 3.30 -14.86
C GLY A 37 4.73 3.12 -13.47
N HIS A 38 5.48 2.42 -12.62
CA HIS A 38 5.08 2.02 -11.28
C HIS A 38 6.11 2.49 -10.26
N VAL A 39 5.64 3.16 -9.21
CA VAL A 39 6.37 3.26 -7.95
C VAL A 39 6.28 1.91 -7.26
N LEU A 40 7.44 1.35 -6.90
CA LEU A 40 7.56 0.17 -6.08
C LEU A 40 8.01 0.62 -4.70
N LEU A 41 7.30 0.20 -3.65
CA LEU A 41 7.68 0.41 -2.25
C LEU A 41 7.96 -0.97 -1.65
N GLU A 42 9.22 -1.27 -1.40
CA GLU A 42 9.65 -2.49 -0.71
C GLU A 42 9.75 -2.24 0.80
N PHE A 43 9.26 -3.17 1.62
CA PHE A 43 9.35 -3.06 3.08
C PHE A 43 10.79 -3.34 3.54
N ALA A 44 11.41 -2.39 4.24
CA ALA A 44 12.81 -2.51 4.67
C ALA A 44 13.04 -3.71 5.60
N ASP A 45 12.10 -3.98 6.50
CA ASP A 45 12.16 -5.08 7.46
C ASP A 45 11.54 -6.39 6.93
N HIS A 46 10.91 -6.35 5.75
CA HIS A 46 10.26 -7.49 5.10
C HIS A 46 10.64 -7.54 3.62
N PRO A 47 11.93 -7.79 3.29
CA PRO A 47 12.40 -7.81 1.91
C PRO A 47 11.64 -8.84 1.07
N GLY A 48 11.37 -8.50 -0.18
CA GLY A 48 10.52 -9.27 -1.09
C GLY A 48 9.02 -9.02 -0.94
N TRP A 49 8.58 -8.22 0.05
CA TRP A 49 7.23 -7.65 0.10
C TRP A 49 7.22 -6.26 -0.54
N ILE A 50 6.32 -6.05 -1.51
CA ILE A 50 6.27 -4.82 -2.30
C ILE A 50 4.83 -4.31 -2.38
N SER A 51 4.63 -3.02 -2.16
CA SER A 51 3.47 -2.28 -2.63
C SER A 51 3.76 -1.63 -3.99
N ARG A 52 2.91 -1.89 -4.97
CA ARG A 52 3.03 -1.33 -6.32
C ARG A 52 1.96 -0.27 -6.57
N ILE A 53 2.38 0.96 -6.87
CA ILE A 53 1.53 2.13 -7.09
C ILE A 53 1.78 2.68 -8.48
N ARG A 54 0.73 2.81 -9.30
CA ARG A 54 0.86 3.38 -10.65
C ARG A 54 0.65 4.89 -10.61
N SER A 55 1.70 5.65 -10.32
CA SER A 55 1.60 7.11 -10.21
C SER A 55 2.91 7.80 -10.57
N ARG A 56 2.94 8.47 -11.74
CA ARG A 56 4.08 9.33 -12.12
C ARG A 56 4.23 10.53 -11.19
N GLU A 57 3.11 11.09 -10.72
CA GLU A 57 3.14 12.21 -9.75
C GLU A 57 3.88 11.81 -8.47
N LEU A 58 3.57 10.63 -7.93
CA LEU A 58 4.25 10.12 -6.76
C LEU A 58 5.72 9.83 -7.06
N GLY A 59 6.02 9.20 -8.20
CA GLY A 59 7.41 8.93 -8.61
C GLY A 59 8.26 10.19 -8.71
N ALA A 60 7.77 11.23 -9.37
CA ALA A 60 8.47 12.52 -9.50
C ALA A 60 8.67 13.21 -8.15
N TYR A 61 7.68 13.12 -7.24
CA TYR A 61 7.84 13.61 -5.87
C TYR A 61 8.98 12.89 -5.15
N LEU A 62 9.01 11.56 -5.21
CA LEU A 62 9.99 10.75 -4.52
C LEU A 62 11.41 10.97 -5.09
N GLU A 63 11.54 11.11 -6.41
CA GLU A 63 12.79 11.46 -7.08
C GLU A 63 13.35 12.80 -6.56
N GLY A 64 12.46 13.77 -6.30
CA GLY A 64 12.82 15.07 -5.74
C GLY A 64 13.32 15.05 -4.29
N LEU A 65 13.15 13.95 -3.55
CA LEU A 65 13.62 13.84 -2.16
C LEU A 65 15.14 13.59 -2.06
N GLY A 66 15.78 13.12 -3.14
CA GLY A 66 17.21 12.80 -3.14
C GLY A 66 17.60 11.60 -2.27
N THR A 67 16.64 10.76 -1.87
CA THR A 67 16.82 9.54 -1.08
C THR A 67 15.89 8.45 -1.60
N ASP A 68 16.32 7.19 -1.55
CA ASP A 68 15.54 6.00 -1.87
C ASP A 68 14.73 5.48 -0.66
N ARG A 69 14.95 6.03 0.53
CA ARG A 69 14.23 5.65 1.75
C ARG A 69 13.11 6.60 2.07
N VAL A 70 11.92 6.04 2.32
CA VAL A 70 10.73 6.79 2.73
C VAL A 70 9.92 6.03 3.76
N THR A 71 9.16 6.77 4.56
CA THR A 71 8.15 6.20 5.45
C THR A 71 6.82 6.10 4.71
N ALA A 72 6.16 4.95 4.77
CA ALA A 72 4.79 4.80 4.29
C ALA A 72 3.83 4.45 5.44
N VAL A 73 2.61 4.99 5.40
CA VAL A 73 1.54 4.66 6.33
C VAL A 73 0.41 3.98 5.59
N PHE A 74 -0.02 2.86 6.15
CA PHE A 74 -1.07 2.02 5.62
C PHE A 74 -2.25 1.98 6.59
N ARG A 75 -3.45 2.12 6.05
CA ARG A 75 -4.68 1.78 6.74
C ARG A 75 -4.97 0.30 6.55
N VAL A 76 -4.92 -0.46 7.64
CA VAL A 76 -5.16 -1.89 7.66
C VAL A 76 -6.50 -2.16 8.32
N THR A 77 -7.42 -2.78 7.58
CA THR A 77 -8.70 -3.27 8.12
C THR A 77 -8.56 -4.76 8.41
N ARG A 78 -8.89 -5.19 9.63
CA ARG A 78 -8.93 -6.59 10.03
C ARG A 78 -10.33 -7.04 10.43
N ASP A 79 -10.67 -8.25 10.00
CA ASP A 79 -11.88 -8.98 10.39
C ASP A 79 -11.45 -10.27 11.09
N PHE A 80 -11.88 -10.46 12.34
CA PHE A 80 -11.55 -11.63 13.18
C PHE A 80 -10.04 -11.90 13.33
N GLY A 81 -9.23 -10.84 13.35
CA GLY A 81 -7.76 -10.93 13.43
C GLY A 81 -7.07 -11.04 12.08
N SER A 82 -7.78 -11.37 11.01
CA SER A 82 -7.24 -11.50 9.66
C SER A 82 -7.32 -10.19 8.89
N VAL A 83 -6.29 -9.88 8.09
CA VAL A 83 -6.27 -8.70 7.22
C VAL A 83 -7.31 -8.83 6.11
N ARG A 84 -8.25 -7.87 6.05
CA ARG A 84 -9.26 -7.75 5.00
C ARG A 84 -8.84 -6.81 3.89
N SER A 85 -8.24 -5.67 4.25
CA SER A 85 -7.82 -4.67 3.27
C SER A 85 -6.63 -3.88 3.78
N ILE A 86 -5.77 -3.49 2.85
CA ILE A 86 -4.64 -2.59 3.07
C ILE A 86 -4.82 -1.43 2.09
N GLU A 87 -4.60 -0.21 2.56
CA GLU A 87 -4.68 1.02 1.77
C GLU A 87 -3.52 1.94 2.15
N GLU A 88 -2.72 2.41 1.20
CA GLU A 88 -1.75 3.48 1.44
C GLU A 88 -2.47 4.80 1.64
N ILE A 89 -2.19 5.42 2.78
CA ILE A 89 -2.73 6.72 3.12
C ILE A 89 -1.65 7.79 3.16
N ARG A 90 -0.37 7.41 3.28
CA ARG A 90 0.77 8.33 3.22
C ARG A 90 2.03 7.66 2.67
N VAL A 91 2.79 8.37 1.84
CA VAL A 91 4.14 7.98 1.38
C VAL A 91 5.03 9.22 1.47
N GLY A 92 6.08 9.16 2.31
CA GLY A 92 6.82 10.34 2.74
C GLY A 92 5.87 11.36 3.40
N GLU A 93 5.80 12.55 2.82
CA GLU A 93 4.90 13.63 3.24
C GLU A 93 3.62 13.70 2.38
N ARG A 94 3.49 12.87 1.33
CA ARG A 94 2.32 12.86 0.45
C ARG A 94 1.21 12.00 1.02
N THR A 95 0.01 12.56 1.14
CA THR A 95 -1.22 11.87 1.57
C THR A 95 -2.18 11.58 0.40
N SER A 96 -1.86 12.11 -0.77
CA SER A 96 -2.59 11.88 -2.02
C SER A 96 -1.65 11.95 -3.21
N TRP A 97 -2.02 11.22 -4.26
CA TRP A 97 -1.39 11.20 -5.56
C TRP A 97 -2.41 10.71 -6.59
N ARG A 98 -2.22 11.09 -7.85
CA ARG A 98 -3.01 10.59 -8.97
C ARG A 98 -2.54 9.19 -9.34
N GLU A 99 -3.43 8.20 -9.21
CA GLU A 99 -3.22 6.88 -9.81
C GLU A 99 -3.63 6.89 -11.29
N GLU A 100 -2.75 6.41 -12.15
CA GLU A 100 -3.00 6.22 -13.57
C GLU A 100 -3.82 4.93 -13.77
N ARG A 101 -4.94 5.03 -14.53
CA ARG A 101 -5.83 3.88 -14.79
C ARG A 101 -5.69 3.38 -16.22
N LEU A 102 -5.80 2.06 -16.40
CA LEU A 102 -6.26 1.46 -17.65
C LEU A 102 -7.80 1.51 -17.65
N GLY A 103 -8.39 2.49 -18.34
CA GLY A 103 -9.81 2.51 -18.72
C GLY A 103 -10.86 2.32 -17.61
N GLY A 104 -11.44 3.43 -17.13
CA GLY A 104 -12.79 3.44 -16.56
C GLY A 104 -12.92 3.26 -15.04
N MET A 105 -13.61 4.24 -14.44
CA MET A 105 -14.29 4.25 -13.15
C MET A 105 -13.44 4.20 -11.85
N SER A 106 -13.57 5.27 -11.06
CA SER A 106 -12.93 5.45 -9.77
C SER A 106 -13.69 4.79 -8.63
N ARG A 107 -13.20 3.67 -8.08
CA ARG A 107 -13.52 3.21 -6.71
C ARG A 107 -12.34 2.42 -6.08
N ARG A 108 -11.93 2.88 -4.90
CA ARG A 108 -10.97 2.34 -3.89
C ARG A 108 -9.48 2.28 -4.27
N ARG A 109 -8.66 2.94 -3.45
CA ARG A 109 -7.21 2.71 -3.33
C ARG A 109 -7.04 1.30 -2.78
N THR A 110 -6.62 0.37 -3.62
CA THR A 110 -6.09 -0.91 -3.16
C THR A 110 -4.78 -1.07 -3.90
N SER A 111 -3.69 -0.75 -3.25
CA SER A 111 -2.42 -1.31 -3.69
C SER A 111 -2.51 -2.82 -3.66
N ARG A 112 -1.72 -3.41 -4.54
CA ARG A 112 -1.41 -4.83 -4.44
C ARG A 112 -0.14 -4.93 -3.62
N VAL A 113 -0.27 -5.08 -2.31
CA VAL A 113 0.84 -5.56 -1.50
C VAL A 113 1.01 -7.05 -1.81
N ARG A 114 2.20 -7.42 -2.27
CA ARG A 114 2.53 -8.82 -2.59
C ARG A 114 3.92 -9.14 -2.04
N GLY A 115 4.02 -10.27 -1.36
CA GLY A 115 5.29 -10.86 -0.97
C GLY A 115 5.52 -12.20 -1.62
N GLU A 116 6.79 -12.57 -1.76
CA GLU A 116 7.20 -13.89 -2.26
C GLU A 116 7.85 -14.76 -1.17
N ILE A 117 8.27 -14.16 -0.04
CA ILE A 117 9.07 -14.84 1.00
C ILE A 117 8.66 -14.32 2.39
N GLY A 118 8.52 -15.22 3.37
CA GLY A 118 8.34 -14.88 4.79
C GLY A 118 6.92 -14.42 5.18
N PRO A 119 6.70 -14.12 6.48
CA PRO A 119 5.41 -13.65 6.98
C PRO A 119 5.11 -12.23 6.47
N SER A 120 3.82 -11.94 6.32
CA SER A 120 3.33 -10.63 5.87
C SER A 120 3.76 -9.52 6.84
N PRO A 121 4.08 -8.31 6.35
CA PRO A 121 4.34 -7.16 7.22
C PRO A 121 3.10 -6.72 8.04
N PHE A 122 1.93 -7.29 7.76
CA PHE A 122 0.65 -6.98 8.43
C PHE A 122 0.08 -8.12 9.27
N GLU A 123 0.82 -9.24 9.41
CA GLU A 123 0.45 -10.40 10.25
C GLU A 123 0.70 -10.17 11.75
#